data_AF-A0A531KHL8-F1
#
_entry.id   AF-A0A531KHL8-F1
#
_cell.length_a   1.000
_cell.length_b   1.000
_cell.length_c   1.000
_cell.angle_alpha   90.00
_cell.angle_beta   90.00
_cell.angle_gamma   90.00
#
_symmetry.space_group_name_H-M   'P 1'
#
loop_
_entity.id
_entity.type
_entity.pdbx_description
1 polymer ?
#
loop_
_entity_poly.entity_id
_entity_poly.type
_entity_poly.pdbx_seq_one_letter_code
_entity_poly.pdbx_strand_id
1 'polypeptide(L)'
;GKTVYRQDERGCENCNAAEWQNQPEPELVDNSEQVLDPMTAYQITSMMEGVVERGTGATVAELGRHIAGKTGTTNDEKDTWFIGYTPNLVVGLYMGYDQPKGLGKGATGGGLAAPIFKDFMRVALDGTPNVDFQVPEGMKLIAINRKTGMRANPDDAGAFIEAFKPGTGPADSYWVIGMG
;
A
#
# COMPACT_ATOMS: atom_id res chain seq x y z
N GLY A 1 14.58 13.15 16.67
CA GLY A 1 14.48 11.76 17.18
C GLY A 1 15.87 11.14 17.23
N LYS A 2 16.07 10.11 18.05
CA LYS A 2 17.33 9.35 18.10
C LYS A 2 17.29 8.25 17.04
N THR A 3 18.21 8.28 16.08
CA THR A 3 18.36 7.18 15.10
C THR A 3 18.90 5.95 15.82
N VAL A 4 18.16 4.84 15.76
CA VAL A 4 18.54 3.56 16.40
C VAL A 4 19.22 2.60 15.42
N TYR A 5 18.99 2.77 14.13
CA TYR A 5 19.56 1.96 13.06
C TYR A 5 19.55 2.77 11.75
N ARG A 6 20.59 2.59 10.92
CA ARG A 6 20.69 3.17 9.57
C ARG A 6 21.06 2.03 8.63
N GLN A 7 20.13 1.67 7.74
CA GLN A 7 20.28 0.56 6.79
C GLN A 7 20.88 1.00 5.45
N ASP A 8 20.81 2.29 5.12
CA ASP A 8 21.27 2.79 3.83
C ASP A 8 22.81 2.80 3.78
N GLU A 9 23.35 1.71 3.24
CA GLU A 9 24.78 1.48 2.96
C GLU A 9 25.14 1.78 1.50
N ARG A 10 24.20 2.32 0.70
CA ARG A 10 24.47 2.62 -0.71
C ARG A 10 25.59 3.66 -0.80
N GLY A 11 26.62 3.34 -1.56
CA GLY A 11 27.60 4.32 -2.01
C GLY A 11 26.97 5.15 -3.13
N CYS A 12 27.17 6.47 -3.10
CA CYS A 12 26.93 7.27 -4.29
C CYS A 12 28.26 7.64 -4.94
N GLU A 13 28.65 6.85 -5.93
CA GLU A 13 29.78 7.20 -6.78
C GLU A 13 29.43 8.46 -7.57
N ASN A 14 30.34 9.44 -7.58
CA ASN A 14 30.16 10.73 -8.26
C ASN A 14 29.06 11.65 -7.69
N CYS A 15 28.53 11.42 -6.48
CA CYS A 15 27.75 12.41 -5.71
C CYS A 15 28.62 13.50 -5.05
N ASN A 16 29.62 14.02 -5.76
CA ASN A 16 30.56 15.02 -5.27
C ASN A 16 30.69 16.23 -6.20
N ALA A 17 29.76 16.39 -7.16
CA ALA A 17 29.71 17.56 -8.01
C ALA A 17 29.30 18.80 -7.20
N ALA A 18 30.15 19.82 -7.20
CA ALA A 18 29.85 21.09 -6.53
C ALA A 18 28.76 21.91 -7.27
N GLU A 19 28.66 21.74 -8.59
CA GLU A 19 27.72 22.45 -9.46
C GLU A 19 27.23 21.55 -10.60
N TRP A 20 26.06 21.89 -11.17
CA TRP A 20 25.52 21.23 -12.35
C TRP A 20 26.18 21.76 -13.63
N GLN A 21 26.86 20.89 -14.36
CA GLN A 21 27.59 21.14 -15.60
C GLN A 21 27.04 20.29 -16.77
N ASN A 22 25.77 19.87 -16.70
CA ASN A 22 25.15 18.91 -17.63
C ASN A 22 25.83 17.52 -17.64
N GLN A 23 26.40 17.11 -16.50
CA GLN A 23 26.82 15.73 -16.28
C GLN A 23 25.60 14.79 -16.18
N PRO A 24 25.74 13.49 -16.49
CA PRO A 24 24.70 12.52 -16.13
C PRO A 24 24.45 12.53 -14.60
N GLU A 25 23.21 12.31 -14.21
CA GLU A 25 22.83 12.15 -12.81
C GLU A 25 23.54 10.92 -12.22
N PRO A 26 24.05 10.99 -10.98
CA PRO A 26 24.65 9.83 -10.34
C PRO A 26 23.64 8.68 -10.21
N GLU A 27 24.03 7.49 -10.66
CA GLU A 27 23.22 6.30 -10.44
C GLU A 27 23.47 5.77 -9.03
N LEU A 28 22.40 5.70 -8.24
CA LEU A 28 22.44 5.01 -6.95
C LEU A 28 22.25 3.52 -7.22
N VAL A 29 23.33 2.75 -7.09
CA VAL A 29 23.26 1.29 -7.19
C VAL A 29 22.46 0.77 -6.00
N ASP A 30 21.29 0.20 -6.29
CA ASP A 30 20.50 -0.51 -5.29
C ASP A 30 21.17 -1.86 -4.99
N ASN A 31 21.82 -1.93 -3.84
CA ASN A 31 22.48 -3.13 -3.34
C ASN A 31 21.57 -3.93 -2.37
N SER A 32 20.28 -3.60 -2.29
CA SER A 32 19.34 -4.33 -1.46
C SER A 32 19.10 -5.74 -2.00
N GLU A 33 18.95 -6.69 -1.08
CA GLU A 33 18.57 -8.05 -1.43
C GLU A 33 17.09 -8.08 -1.83
N GLN A 34 16.80 -8.51 -3.05
CA GLN A 34 15.43 -8.70 -3.51
C GLN A 34 14.82 -9.96 -2.86
N VAL A 35 14.01 -9.75 -1.82
CA VAL A 35 13.37 -10.84 -1.06
C VAL A 35 12.00 -11.27 -1.60
N LEU A 36 11.39 -10.48 -2.50
CA LEU A 36 10.09 -10.77 -3.11
C LEU A 36 10.14 -10.58 -4.62
N ASP A 37 9.37 -11.42 -5.34
CA ASP A 37 9.09 -11.21 -6.76
C ASP A 37 8.32 -9.88 -6.98
N PRO A 38 8.75 -9.00 -7.90
CA PRO A 38 8.13 -7.68 -8.09
C PRO A 38 6.63 -7.75 -8.41
N MET A 39 6.19 -8.76 -9.18
CA MET A 39 4.77 -8.94 -9.46
C MET A 39 3.98 -9.32 -8.20
N THR A 40 4.57 -10.13 -7.31
CA THR A 40 3.97 -10.44 -6.01
C THR A 40 3.86 -9.17 -5.16
N ALA A 41 4.93 -8.39 -5.07
CA ALA A 41 4.95 -7.17 -4.28
C ALA A 41 3.87 -6.19 -4.76
N TYR A 42 3.79 -5.95 -6.07
CA TYR A 42 2.76 -5.07 -6.63
C TYR A 42 1.34 -5.62 -6.45
N GLN A 43 1.12 -6.92 -6.62
CA GLN A 43 -0.21 -7.51 -6.40
C GLN A 43 -0.67 -7.32 -4.94
N ILE A 44 0.24 -7.47 -3.98
CA ILE A 44 -0.01 -7.17 -2.57
C ILE A 44 -0.30 -5.67 -2.37
N THR A 45 0.44 -4.78 -3.04
CA THR A 45 0.20 -3.33 -3.03
C THR A 45 -1.17 -2.96 -3.58
N SER A 46 -1.57 -3.48 -4.74
CA SER A 46 -2.89 -3.29 -5.36
C SER A 46 -4.02 -3.66 -4.40
N MET A 47 -3.91 -4.82 -3.74
CA MET A 47 -4.88 -5.23 -2.73
C MET A 47 -4.92 -4.28 -1.51
N MET A 48 -3.76 -3.75 -1.10
CA MET A 48 -3.65 -2.81 0.03
C MET A 48 -4.11 -1.39 -0.31
N GLU A 49 -3.99 -0.93 -1.56
CA GLU A 49 -4.67 0.29 -2.02
C GLU A 49 -6.19 0.12 -1.87
N GLY A 50 -6.71 -1.06 -2.19
CA GLY A 50 -8.11 -1.38 -1.95
C GLY A 50 -8.57 -1.30 -0.50
N VAL A 51 -7.70 -1.55 0.48
CA VAL A 51 -8.04 -1.35 1.91
C VAL A 51 -8.26 0.13 2.22
N VAL A 52 -7.47 1.01 1.59
CA VAL A 52 -7.56 2.46 1.75
C VAL A 52 -8.72 3.03 0.95
N GLU A 53 -8.97 2.58 -0.27
CA GLU A 53 -10.02 3.13 -1.13
C GLU A 53 -11.44 2.69 -0.71
N ARG A 54 -11.59 1.42 -0.33
CA ARG A 54 -12.91 0.77 -0.19
C ARG A 54 -13.03 -0.14 1.04
N GLY A 55 -12.01 -0.17 1.89
CA GLY A 55 -11.91 -1.08 3.03
C GLY A 55 -11.84 -0.39 4.38
N THR A 56 -11.18 -1.04 5.34
CA THR A 56 -11.09 -0.60 6.74
C THR A 56 -10.23 0.65 6.94
N GLY A 57 -9.44 1.05 5.93
CA GLY A 57 -8.62 2.26 5.93
C GLY A 57 -9.26 3.45 5.21
N ALA A 58 -10.55 3.39 4.86
CA ALA A 58 -11.27 4.35 4.02
C ALA A 58 -11.01 5.84 4.31
N THR A 59 -10.83 6.24 5.57
CA THR A 59 -10.57 7.66 5.90
C THR A 59 -9.27 8.18 5.28
N VAL A 60 -8.27 7.32 5.04
CA VAL A 60 -6.99 7.71 4.45
C VAL A 60 -7.15 8.13 2.98
N ALA A 61 -8.17 7.63 2.27
CA ALA A 61 -8.44 8.02 0.88
C ALA A 61 -8.80 9.50 0.73
N GLU A 62 -9.22 10.18 1.80
CA GLU A 62 -9.48 11.63 1.81
C GLU A 62 -8.22 12.46 1.44
N LEU A 63 -7.03 11.88 1.54
CA LEU A 63 -5.78 12.53 1.12
C LEU A 63 -5.65 12.67 -0.41
N GLY A 64 -6.44 11.92 -1.20
CA GLY A 64 -6.39 11.98 -2.66
C GLY A 64 -5.03 11.57 -3.25
N ARG A 65 -4.35 10.60 -2.62
CA ARG A 65 -3.01 10.13 -3.01
C ARG A 65 -2.97 8.61 -3.12
N HIS A 66 -2.00 8.09 -3.88
CA HIS A 66 -1.75 6.65 -4.02
C HIS A 66 -1.10 6.12 -2.74
N ILE A 67 -1.94 5.55 -1.87
CA ILE A 67 -1.56 5.03 -0.56
C ILE A 67 -2.09 3.62 -0.41
N ALA A 68 -1.19 2.69 -0.14
CA ALA A 68 -1.51 1.34 0.25
C ALA A 68 -1.41 1.22 1.77
N GLY A 69 -2.28 0.44 2.40
CA GLY A 69 -2.15 0.22 3.85
C GLY A 69 -3.01 -0.90 4.41
N LYS A 70 -2.78 -1.20 5.69
CA LYS A 70 -3.52 -2.22 6.40
C LYS A 70 -3.74 -1.85 7.87
N THR A 71 -4.99 -2.00 8.30
CA THR A 71 -5.39 -1.91 9.71
C THR A 71 -5.05 -3.20 10.46
N GLY A 72 -4.57 -3.05 11.70
CA GLY A 72 -4.46 -4.13 12.70
C GLY A 72 -5.20 -3.77 13.99
N THR A 73 -5.76 -4.76 14.67
CA THR A 73 -6.42 -4.60 15.98
C THR A 73 -6.23 -5.89 16.75
N THR A 74 -5.73 -5.82 17.99
CA THR A 74 -5.57 -7.01 18.83
C THR A 74 -6.88 -7.35 19.55
N ASN A 75 -6.95 -8.57 20.08
CA ASN A 75 -8.10 -9.02 20.87
C ASN A 75 -8.33 -8.09 22.08
N ASP A 76 -9.59 -7.95 22.46
CA ASP A 76 -10.05 -7.02 23.50
C ASP A 76 -9.67 -5.54 23.27
N GLU A 77 -9.35 -5.17 22.01
CA GLU A 77 -9.01 -3.79 21.62
C GLU A 77 -7.85 -3.21 22.45
N LYS A 78 -6.86 -4.04 22.82
CA LYS A 78 -5.70 -3.58 23.62
C LYS A 78 -4.74 -2.73 22.80
N ASP A 79 -4.63 -3.04 21.52
CA ASP A 79 -3.71 -2.41 20.59
C ASP A 79 -4.40 -2.13 19.26
N THR A 80 -4.01 -1.02 18.67
CA THR A 80 -4.44 -0.63 17.32
C THR A 80 -3.22 -0.26 16.48
N TRP A 81 -3.24 -0.72 15.23
CA TRP A 81 -2.16 -0.54 14.29
C TRP A 81 -2.68 -0.01 12.96
N PHE A 82 -1.86 0.81 12.32
CA PHE A 82 -1.99 1.09 10.90
C PHE A 82 -0.61 1.14 10.27
N ILE A 83 -0.36 0.28 9.29
CA ILE A 83 0.85 0.35 8.47
C ILE A 83 0.40 0.79 7.08
N GLY A 84 0.97 1.87 6.58
CA GLY A 84 0.66 2.37 5.26
C GLY A 84 1.87 3.00 4.59
N TYR A 85 1.82 3.08 3.28
CA TYR A 85 2.94 3.54 2.49
C TYR A 85 2.51 4.13 1.14
N THR A 86 3.39 4.98 0.64
CA THR A 86 3.46 5.44 -0.76
C THR A 86 4.68 4.77 -1.41
N PRO A 87 4.96 4.94 -2.72
CA PRO A 87 6.17 4.42 -3.32
C PRO A 87 7.48 4.86 -2.61
N ASN A 88 7.47 6.02 -1.95
CA ASN A 88 8.68 6.67 -1.42
C ASN A 88 8.71 6.78 0.10
N LEU A 89 7.64 6.40 0.81
CA LEU A 89 7.54 6.57 2.26
C LEU A 89 6.67 5.47 2.87
N VAL A 90 7.21 4.76 3.86
CA VAL A 90 6.50 3.79 4.69
C VAL A 90 6.34 4.34 6.11
N VAL A 91 5.14 4.23 6.68
CA VAL A 91 4.85 4.66 8.05
C VAL A 91 4.07 3.56 8.77
N GLY A 92 4.58 3.18 9.94
CA GLY A 92 3.90 2.30 10.88
C GLY A 92 3.42 3.09 12.10
N LEU A 93 2.15 2.95 12.43
CA LEU A 93 1.56 3.53 13.63
C LEU A 93 1.08 2.43 14.55
N TYR A 94 1.45 2.55 15.82
CA TYR A 94 0.99 1.74 16.93
C TYR A 94 0.38 2.64 17.99
N MET A 95 -0.70 2.17 18.61
CA MET A 95 -1.20 2.75 19.84
C MET A 95 -1.68 1.65 20.78
N GLY A 96 -1.27 1.77 22.04
CA GLY A 96 -1.57 0.87 23.14
C GLY A 96 -1.17 1.53 24.46
N TYR A 97 -1.54 0.91 25.58
CA TYR A 97 -1.06 1.32 26.90
C TYR A 97 0.21 0.55 27.28
N ASP A 98 1.14 1.19 27.98
CA ASP A 98 2.36 0.54 28.50
C ASP A 98 2.06 -0.69 29.36
N GLN A 99 0.97 -0.62 30.14
CA GLN A 99 0.36 -1.77 30.81
C GLN A 99 -0.88 -2.19 30.01
N PRO A 100 -0.89 -3.39 29.39
CA PRO A 100 -1.96 -3.78 28.46
C PRO A 100 -3.34 -3.73 29.09
N LYS A 101 -4.20 -2.87 28.54
CA LYS A 101 -5.62 -2.76 28.89
C LYS A 101 -6.40 -2.33 27.65
N GLY A 102 -7.70 -2.60 27.62
CA GLY A 102 -8.55 -2.21 26.50
C GLY A 102 -8.54 -0.71 26.27
N LEU A 103 -8.42 -0.30 24.99
CA LEU A 103 -8.47 1.10 24.56
C LEU A 103 -9.90 1.68 24.62
N GLY A 104 -10.91 0.82 24.81
CA GLY A 104 -12.32 1.18 24.87
C GLY A 104 -13.07 0.75 23.61
N LYS A 105 -14.39 0.59 23.73
CA LYS A 105 -15.25 0.08 22.64
C LYS A 105 -15.07 0.89 21.36
N GLY A 106 -14.77 0.21 20.25
CA GLY A 106 -14.60 0.83 18.94
C GLY A 106 -13.18 1.29 18.64
N ALA A 107 -12.22 0.99 19.53
CA ALA A 107 -10.80 1.30 19.36
C ALA A 107 -10.11 0.37 18.36
N THR A 108 -10.49 0.49 17.09
CA THR A 108 -9.97 -0.32 15.98
C THR A 108 -8.84 0.39 15.23
N GLY A 109 -8.15 -0.38 14.37
CA GLY A 109 -7.18 0.14 13.41
C GLY A 109 -7.75 1.23 12.51
N GLY A 110 -8.98 1.04 12.02
CA GLY A 110 -9.65 2.01 11.17
C GLY A 110 -10.20 3.23 11.93
N GLY A 111 -10.66 3.03 13.17
CA GLY A 111 -11.30 4.09 13.96
C GLY A 111 -10.31 5.02 14.69
N LEU A 112 -9.14 4.50 15.07
CA LEU A 112 -8.16 5.27 15.85
C LEU A 112 -6.81 5.43 15.14
N ALA A 113 -6.22 4.34 14.65
CA ALA A 113 -4.88 4.39 14.07
C ALA A 113 -4.87 5.07 12.68
N ALA A 114 -5.84 4.77 11.82
CA ALA A 114 -5.92 5.32 10.47
C ALA A 114 -6.10 6.86 10.43
N PRO A 115 -6.94 7.50 11.28
CA PRO A 115 -7.02 8.96 11.35
C PRO A 115 -5.71 9.63 11.74
N ILE A 116 -4.98 9.08 12.72
CA ILE A 116 -3.68 9.64 13.14
C ILE A 116 -2.65 9.47 12.03
N PHE A 117 -2.62 8.30 11.37
CA PHE A 117 -1.80 8.08 10.19
C PHE A 117 -2.12 9.10 9.08
N LYS A 118 -3.40 9.36 8.82
CA LYS A 118 -3.85 10.34 7.83
C LYS A 118 -3.32 11.74 8.15
N ASP A 119 -3.45 12.18 9.40
CA ASP A 119 -2.97 13.50 9.82
C ASP A 119 -1.46 13.64 9.67
N PHE A 120 -0.71 12.59 10.04
CA PHE A 120 0.74 12.57 9.81
C PHE A 120 1.09 12.65 8.33
N MET A 121 0.48 11.79 7.50
CA MET A 121 0.76 11.73 6.06
C MET A 121 0.37 13.00 5.33
N ARG A 122 -0.69 13.70 5.77
CA ARG A 122 -1.07 15.01 5.23
C ARG A 122 0.06 16.02 5.32
N VAL A 123 0.76 16.05 6.45
CA VAL A 123 1.89 16.96 6.67
C VAL A 123 3.15 16.43 5.97
N ALA A 124 3.43 15.12 6.10
CA ALA A 124 4.64 14.51 5.55
C ALA A 124 4.69 14.52 4.02
N LEU A 125 3.53 14.49 3.36
CA LEU A 125 3.42 14.52 1.90
C LEU A 125 3.12 15.92 1.35
N ASP A 126 3.05 16.95 2.18
CA ASP A 126 2.83 18.31 1.69
C ASP A 126 4.00 18.75 0.80
N GLY A 127 3.69 19.31 -0.36
CA GLY A 127 4.68 19.68 -1.38
C GLY A 127 5.42 18.52 -2.07
N THR A 128 5.12 17.25 -1.75
CA THR A 128 5.74 16.10 -2.44
C THR A 128 4.90 15.63 -3.63
N PRO A 129 5.53 15.13 -4.72
CA PRO A 129 4.81 14.56 -5.85
C PRO A 129 3.92 13.39 -5.42
N ASN A 130 2.72 13.30 -5.98
CA ASN A 130 1.90 12.09 -5.90
C ASN A 130 2.36 11.15 -7.01
N VAL A 131 3.00 10.05 -6.66
CA VAL A 131 3.60 9.09 -7.59
C VAL A 131 2.84 7.78 -7.50
N ASP A 132 2.58 7.18 -8.66
CA ASP A 132 1.90 5.89 -8.76
C ASP A 132 2.83 4.74 -8.38
N PHE A 133 2.26 3.67 -7.82
CA PHE A 133 2.96 2.41 -7.70
C PHE A 133 3.27 1.85 -9.08
N GLN A 134 4.54 1.55 -9.33
CA GLN A 134 4.99 1.05 -10.63
C GLN A 134 4.50 -0.37 -10.86
N VAL A 135 3.86 -0.61 -12.01
CA VAL A 135 3.38 -1.91 -12.45
C VAL A 135 4.54 -2.67 -13.11
N PRO A 136 5.08 -3.75 -12.51
CA PRO A 136 6.01 -4.65 -13.19
C PRO A 136 5.55 -5.11 -14.57
N GLU A 137 6.50 -5.19 -15.49
CA GLU A 137 6.28 -5.64 -16.86
C GLU A 137 5.59 -7.01 -16.90
N GLY A 138 4.59 -7.15 -17.77
CA GLY A 138 3.86 -8.40 -17.98
C GLY A 138 2.67 -8.62 -17.04
N MET A 139 2.46 -7.77 -16.03
CA MET A 139 1.21 -7.83 -15.25
C MET A 139 -0.02 -7.44 -16.07
N LYS A 140 -1.15 -8.04 -15.72
CA LYS A 140 -2.46 -7.75 -16.31
C LYS A 140 -3.34 -7.05 -15.27
N LEU A 141 -3.76 -5.83 -15.59
CA LEU A 141 -4.76 -5.11 -14.82
C LEU A 141 -6.14 -5.44 -15.39
N ILE A 142 -7.01 -6.02 -14.56
CA ILE A 142 -8.31 -6.53 -15.00
C ILE A 142 -9.39 -5.97 -14.08
N ALA A 143 -10.47 -5.45 -14.67
CA ALA A 143 -11.66 -5.05 -13.92
C ALA A 143 -12.39 -6.30 -13.41
N ILE A 144 -12.67 -6.35 -12.11
CA ILE A 144 -13.27 -7.48 -11.41
C ILE A 144 -14.63 -7.10 -10.85
N ASN A 145 -15.61 -7.98 -11.05
CA ASN A 145 -16.91 -7.89 -10.40
C ASN A 145 -16.74 -8.27 -8.92
N ARG A 146 -17.03 -7.32 -8.03
CA ARG A 146 -16.84 -7.49 -6.58
C ARG A 146 -17.60 -8.66 -5.97
N LYS A 147 -18.73 -9.07 -6.55
CA LYS A 147 -19.56 -10.16 -6.02
C LYS A 147 -19.09 -11.52 -6.48
N THR A 148 -18.65 -11.64 -7.73
CA THR A 148 -18.34 -12.94 -8.35
C THR A 148 -16.85 -13.24 -8.39
N GLY A 149 -15.98 -12.23 -8.28
CA GLY A 149 -14.53 -12.38 -8.47
C GLY A 149 -14.12 -12.60 -9.93
N MET A 150 -15.07 -12.51 -10.87
CA MET A 150 -14.85 -12.71 -12.30
C MET A 150 -14.51 -11.38 -12.98
N ARG A 151 -14.06 -11.44 -14.25
CA ARG A 151 -13.94 -10.23 -15.07
C ARG A 151 -15.28 -9.48 -15.10
N ALA A 152 -15.25 -8.19 -14.83
CA ALA A 152 -16.43 -7.34 -14.82
C ALA A 152 -16.93 -7.09 -16.24
N ASN A 153 -18.26 -7.09 -16.39
CA ASN A 153 -18.93 -6.56 -17.57
C ASN A 153 -19.10 -5.04 -17.47
N PRO A 154 -19.30 -4.31 -18.59
CA PRO A 154 -19.53 -2.87 -18.56
C PRO A 154 -20.67 -2.41 -17.65
N ASP A 155 -21.70 -3.24 -17.48
CA ASP A 155 -22.88 -2.95 -16.66
C ASP A 155 -22.72 -3.36 -15.18
N ASP A 156 -21.59 -3.95 -14.80
CA ASP A 156 -21.36 -4.39 -13.43
C ASP A 156 -21.09 -3.22 -12.50
N ALA A 157 -22.05 -2.94 -11.62
CA ALA A 157 -21.92 -1.90 -10.61
C ALA A 157 -20.81 -2.24 -9.60
N GLY A 158 -19.92 -1.28 -9.35
CA GLY A 158 -18.87 -1.40 -8.34
C GLY A 158 -17.72 -2.33 -8.74
N ALA A 159 -17.48 -2.50 -10.05
CA ALA A 159 -16.25 -3.10 -10.54
C ALA A 159 -15.02 -2.34 -10.07
N PHE A 160 -13.92 -3.05 -9.80
CA PHE A 160 -12.64 -2.45 -9.42
C PHE A 160 -11.50 -3.14 -10.16
N ILE A 161 -10.39 -2.43 -10.36
CA ILE A 161 -9.20 -2.99 -11.00
C ILE A 161 -8.42 -3.83 -9.99
N GLU A 162 -7.97 -5.01 -10.42
CA GLU A 162 -7.05 -5.85 -9.66
C GLU A 162 -5.90 -6.31 -10.57
N ALA A 163 -4.73 -6.52 -9.95
CA ALA A 163 -3.51 -6.93 -10.64
C ALA A 163 -3.34 -8.46 -10.64
N PHE A 164 -3.05 -9.02 -11.81
CA PHE A 164 -2.82 -10.45 -12.00
C PHE A 164 -1.48 -10.70 -12.67
N LYS A 165 -0.79 -11.75 -12.20
CA LYS A 165 0.38 -12.29 -12.88
C LYS A 165 -0.03 -12.95 -14.21
N PRO A 166 0.90 -13.12 -15.16
CA PRO A 166 0.65 -13.90 -16.35
C PRO A 166 0.05 -15.27 -16.02
N GLY A 167 -1.11 -15.58 -16.61
CA GLY A 167 -1.78 -16.88 -16.44
C GLY A 167 -2.59 -17.05 -15.15
N THR A 168 -2.61 -16.08 -14.23
CA THR A 168 -3.36 -16.18 -12.96
C THR A 168 -4.63 -15.32 -12.93
N GLY A 169 -5.07 -14.84 -14.09
CA GLY A 169 -6.26 -13.98 -14.21
C GLY A 169 -7.56 -14.69 -13.78
N PRO A 170 -8.64 -13.92 -13.57
CA PRO A 170 -9.95 -14.49 -13.26
C PRO A 170 -10.40 -15.37 -14.43
N ALA A 171 -11.22 -16.38 -14.12
CA ALA A 171 -11.84 -17.20 -15.15
C ALA A 171 -12.75 -16.34 -16.05
N ASP A 172 -12.87 -16.71 -17.34
CA ASP A 172 -13.73 -16.00 -18.30
C ASP A 172 -15.21 -16.42 -18.19
N SER A 173 -15.51 -17.57 -17.56
CA SER A 173 -16.88 -18.09 -17.41
C SER A 173 -17.02 -18.98 -16.17
N TYR A 174 -18.20 -19.04 -15.56
CA TYR A 174 -18.56 -20.06 -14.55
C TYR A 174 -19.76 -20.88 -15.03
N TRP A 175 -19.75 -22.18 -14.74
CA TRP A 175 -20.91 -23.06 -14.85
C TRP A 175 -21.33 -23.47 -13.44
N VAL A 176 -22.56 -23.13 -13.04
CA VAL A 176 -23.14 -23.68 -11.82
C VAL A 176 -23.62 -25.10 -12.14
N ILE A 177 -22.96 -26.11 -11.58
CA ILE A 177 -23.44 -27.49 -11.70
C ILE A 177 -24.76 -27.59 -10.92
N GLY A 178 -25.88 -27.73 -11.63
CA GLY A 178 -27.19 -28.02 -11.03
C GLY A 178 -28.34 -27.02 -11.29
N MET A 179 -28.16 -25.99 -12.12
CA MET A 179 -29.30 -25.24 -12.67
C MET A 179 -29.61 -25.73 -14.09
N GLY A 180 -30.45 -26.75 -14.17
CA GLY A 180 -31.13 -27.22 -15.38
C GLY A 180 -32.63 -27.02 -15.26
#